data_AF-A0A6C8GGA5-F1
#
_entry.id   AF-A0A6C8GGA5-F1
#
_cell.length_a   1.000
_cell.length_b   1.000
_cell.length_c   1.000
_cell.angle_alpha   90.00
_cell.angle_beta   90.00
_cell.angle_gamma   90.00
#
_symmetry.space_group_name_H-M   'P 1'
#
loop_
_entity.id
_entity.type
_entity.pdbx_description
1 polymer ?
#
loop_
_entity_poly.entity_id
_entity_poly.type
_entity_poly.pdbx_seq_one_letter_code
_entity_poly.pdbx_strand_id
1 'polypeptide(L)' 'VNGYFFIPVAGQCLAALAFDDTGTTRIGKYVLNHSFMRPGLVNVIVSVIVGLLIGKMVLA' A
#
# COMPACT_ATOMS: atom_id res chain seq x y z
N VAL A 1 0.21 4.65 -8.69
CA VAL A 1 0.12 3.78 -7.48
C VAL A 1 -0.39 2.41 -7.92
N ASN A 2 0.27 1.32 -7.52
CA ASN A 2 -0.18 -0.03 -7.87
C ASN A 2 -1.06 -0.62 -6.74
N GLY A 3 -2.09 -1.38 -7.11
CA GLY A 3 -3.09 -1.98 -6.21
C GLY A 3 -2.64 -3.25 -5.48
N TYR A 4 -1.36 -3.63 -5.51
CA TYR A 4 -0.85 -4.81 -4.78
C TYR A 4 -1.05 -4.77 -3.27
N PHE A 5 -1.36 -3.60 -2.69
CA PHE A 5 -1.77 -3.48 -1.30
C PHE A 5 -3.23 -3.86 -1.03
N PHE A 6 -4.06 -4.07 -2.06
CA PHE A 6 -5.38 -4.68 -1.92
C PHE A 6 -5.30 -6.21 -2.13
N ILE A 7 -4.49 -6.65 -3.08
CA ILE A 7 -4.30 -8.07 -3.39
C ILE A 7 -2.79 -8.34 -3.48
N PRO A 8 -2.17 -8.88 -2.40
CA PRO A 8 -0.71 -9.00 -2.28
C PRO A 8 -0.18 -10.22 -3.05
N VAL A 9 -0.41 -10.27 -4.37
CA VAL A 9 0.08 -11.33 -5.28
C VAL A 9 1.46 -11.05 -5.86
N ALA A 10 1.99 -9.84 -5.65
CA ALA A 10 3.31 -9.47 -6.14
C ALA A 10 4.41 -10.23 -5.38
N GLY A 11 5.41 -10.73 -6.11
CA GLY A 11 6.54 -11.46 -5.51
C GLY A 11 7.30 -10.67 -4.44
N GLN A 12 7.30 -9.34 -4.54
CA GLN A 12 7.89 -8.44 -3.54
C GLN A 12 7.18 -8.50 -2.19
N CYS A 13 5.84 -8.61 -2.19
CA CYS A 13 5.04 -8.75 -0.96
C CYS A 13 5.28 -10.12 -0.31
N LEU A 14 5.40 -11.17 -1.11
CA LEU A 14 5.71 -12.52 -0.63
C LEU A 14 7.13 -12.60 -0.04
N ALA A 15 8.10 -11.97 -0.70
CA ALA A 15 9.47 -11.88 -0.20
C ALA A 15 9.53 -11.09 1.12
N ALA A 16 8.84 -9.95 1.22
CA ALA A 16 8.77 -9.16 2.45
C ALA A 16 8.16 -9.94 3.61
N LEU A 17 7.16 -10.79 3.35
CA LEU A 17 6.59 -11.69 4.34
C LEU A 17 7.57 -12.79 4.76
N ALA A 18 8.31 -13.37 3.80
CA ALA A 18 9.26 -14.46 4.05
C ALA A 18 10.51 -14.01 4.83
N PHE A 19 10.95 -12.76 4.65
CA PHE A 19 12.11 -12.20 5.34
C PHE A 19 11.74 -11.50 6.67
N ASP A 20 10.46 -11.45 7.04
CA ASP A 20 10.04 -10.80 8.28
C ASP A 20 10.01 -11.77 9.48
N ASP A 21 11.15 -11.91 10.13
CA ASP A 21 11.30 -12.72 11.35
C ASP A 21 10.58 -12.11 12.57
N THR A 22 10.18 -10.84 12.53
CA THR A 22 9.45 -10.18 13.64
C THR A 22 7.97 -10.52 13.64
N GLY A 23 7.45 -11.08 12.53
CA GLY A 23 6.03 -11.42 12.37
C GLY A 23 5.10 -10.21 12.34
N THR A 24 5.60 -9.01 12.04
CA THR A 24 4.80 -7.78 11.93
C THR A 24 4.06 -7.68 10.59
N THR A 25 4.58 -8.36 9.58
CA THR A 25 4.06 -8.53 8.23
C THR A 25 3.31 -9.85 8.19
N ARG A 26 1.99 -9.81 8.02
CA ARG A 26 1.15 -11.01 8.00
C ARG A 26 0.01 -10.86 7.01
N ILE A 27 -0.41 -11.99 6.45
CA ILE A 27 -1.67 -12.13 5.71
C ILE A 27 -2.68 -12.78 6.66
N GLY A 28 -3.77 -12.09 6.93
CA GLY A 28 -4.86 -12.56 7.79
C GLY A 28 -5.89 -13.41 7.05
N LYS A 29 -7.03 -13.65 7.69
CA LYS A 29 -8.10 -14.54 7.19
C LYS A 29 -8.77 -14.06 5.89
N TYR A 30 -8.72 -12.77 5.60
CA TYR A 30 -9.42 -12.17 4.46
C TYR A 30 -8.44 -11.58 3.47
N VAL A 31 -8.84 -11.54 2.19
CA VAL A 31 -8.04 -10.95 1.10
C VAL A 31 -7.58 -9.53 1.42
N LEU A 32 -8.42 -8.73 2.09
CA LEU A 32 -8.12 -7.34 2.46
C LEU A 32 -7.56 -7.15 3.88
N ASN A 33 -7.30 -8.22 4.61
CA ASN A 33 -6.83 -8.16 6.00
C ASN A 33 -5.35 -8.56 6.08
N HIS A 34 -4.44 -7.65 5.72
CA HIS A 34 -3.00 -7.90 5.78
C HIS A 34 -2.21 -6.62 6.08
N SER A 35 -0.97 -6.77 6.56
CA SER A 35 -0.14 -5.65 7.03
C SER A 35 0.10 -4.58 5.95
N PHE A 36 0.15 -4.96 4.67
CA PHE A 36 0.35 -4.02 3.56
C PHE A 36 -0.82 -3.06 3.31
N MET A 37 -2.02 -3.34 3.84
CA MET A 37 -3.22 -2.55 3.57
C MET A 37 -3.12 -1.13 4.15
N ARG A 38 -2.62 -1.01 5.39
CA ARG A 38 -2.45 0.28 6.09
C ARG A 38 -1.50 1.23 5.34
N PRO A 39 -0.23 0.86 5.06
CA PRO A 39 0.68 1.76 4.34
C PRO A 39 0.21 2.05 2.91
N GLY A 40 -0.39 1.07 2.23
CA GLY A 40 -0.92 1.27 0.88
C GLY A 40 -2.05 2.30 0.81
N LEU A 41 -3.00 2.23 1.75
CA LEU A 41 -4.11 3.19 1.82
C LEU A 41 -3.63 4.61 2.14
N VAL A 42 -2.68 4.75 3.08
CA VAL A 42 -2.06 6.05 3.39
C VAL A 42 -1.39 6.63 2.14
N ASN A 43 -0.63 5.82 1.40
CA ASN A 43 0.03 6.28 0.19
C ASN A 43 -0.95 6.77 -0.88
N VAL A 44 -2.06 6.05 -1.11
CA VAL A 44 -3.10 6.47 -2.06
C VAL A 44 -3.69 7.83 -1.66
N ILE A 45 -4.11 7.96 -0.40
CA ILE A 45 -4.75 9.19 0.09
C ILE A 45 -3.79 10.37 -0.05
N VAL A 46 -2.55 10.23 0.42
CA VAL A 46 -1.55 11.29 0.36
C VAL A 46 -1.22 11.64 -1.10
N SER A 47 -1.02 10.64 -1.96
CA SER A 47 -0.72 10.86 -3.38
C SER A 47 -1.84 11.63 -4.09
N VAL A 48 -3.10 11.29 -3.82
CA VAL A 48 -4.25 11.98 -4.41
C VAL A 48 -4.33 13.43 -3.91
N ILE A 49 -4.23 13.65 -2.60
CA ILE A 49 -4.28 15.01 -2.02
C ILE A 49 -3.16 15.88 -2.59
N VAL A 50 -1.92 15.40 -2.55
CA VAL A 50 -0.75 16.14 -3.03
C VAL A 50 -0.85 16.37 -4.54
N GLY A 51 -1.25 15.37 -5.31
CA GLY A 51 -1.44 15.50 -6.75
C GLY A 51 -2.49 16.56 -7.12
N LEU A 52 -3.61 16.61 -6.38
CA LEU A 52 -4.63 17.63 -6.56
C LEU A 52 -4.14 19.03 -6.17
N LEU A 53 -3.39 19.16 -5.07
CA LEU A 53 -2.81 20.45 -4.64
C LEU A 53 -1.82 20.99 -5.67
N ILE A 54 -0.91 20.15 -6.16
CA ILE A 54 0.05 20.52 -7.20
C ILE A 54 -0.70 20.88 -8.48
N GLY A 55 -1.68 20.06 -8.89
CA GLY A 55 -2.51 20.35 -10.07
C GLY A 55 -3.19 21.71 -9.96
N LYS A 56 -3.78 22.03 -8.81
CA LYS A 56 -4.36 23.35 -8.54
C LYS A 56 -3.35 24.49 -8.54
N MET A 57 -2.09 24.26 -8.19
CA MET A 57 -1.05 25.31 -8.22
C MET A 57 -0.49 25.56 -9.62
N VAL A 58 -0.41 24.52 -10.45
CA VAL A 58 0.23 24.59 -11.76
C VAL A 58 -0.78 24.98 -12.86
N LEU A 59 -2.03 24.54 -12.73
CA LEU A 59 -3.08 24.75 -13.73
C LEU A 59 -4.03 25.91 -13.40
N ALA A 60 -3.89 26.54 -12.23
CA ALA A 60 -4.58 27.80 -11.90
C ALA A 60 -3.76 28.99 -12.39
#